data_AF-A0A0P7VUA8-F1
#
_entry.id   AF-A0A0P7VUA8-F1
#
_cell.length_a   1.000
_cell.length_b   1.000
_cell.length_c   1.000
_cell.angle_alpha   90.00
_cell.angle_beta   90.00
_cell.angle_gamma   90.00
#
_symmetry.space_group_name_H-M   'P 1'
#
loop_
_entity.id
_entity.type
_entity.pdbx_description
1 polymer ?
#
loop_
_entity_poly.entity_id
_entity_poly.type
_entity_poly.pdbx_seq_one_letter_code
_entity_poly.pdbx_strand_id
1 'polypeptide(L)'
;MWFGVLMIFCLGIGNFALHRAVLESGHPLIGQIPQTIGWLGRRLTLVAEFIVLVVAMLLTANGWPALAWAYGAYSALNGLAAWLILTGRV
;
A
#
# COMPACT_ATOMS: atom_id res chain seq x y z
N MET A 1 17.68 -15.13 -0.06
CA MET A 1 16.40 -14.98 0.69
C MET A 1 16.24 -13.58 1.29
N TRP A 2 17.23 -13.07 2.04
CA TRP A 2 17.17 -11.72 2.65
C TRP A 2 16.93 -10.55 1.68
N PHE A 3 17.47 -10.62 0.46
CA PHE A 3 17.26 -9.59 -0.56
C PHE A 3 15.76 -9.37 -0.89
N GLY A 4 14.97 -10.45 -1.00
CA GLY A 4 13.54 -10.36 -1.28
C GLY A 4 12.78 -9.67 -0.15
N VAL A 5 13.13 -9.97 1.10
CA VAL A 5 12.55 -9.32 2.29
C VAL A 5 12.91 -7.84 2.32
N LEU A 6 14.17 -7.49 2.03
CA LEU A 6 14.63 -6.10 1.98
C LEU A 6 13.91 -5.31 0.88
N MET A 7 13.74 -5.90 -0.30
CA MET A 7 12.98 -5.32 -1.40
C MET A 7 11.52 -5.07 -1.01
N ILE A 8 10.85 -6.07 -0.42
CA ILE A 8 9.47 -5.95 0.06
C ILE A 8 9.37 -4.84 1.11
N PHE A 9 10.31 -4.77 2.05
CA PHE A 9 10.32 -3.73 3.08
C PHE A 9 10.44 -2.32 2.49
N CYS A 10 11.37 -2.11 1.55
CA CYS A 10 11.53 -0.83 0.86
C CYS A 10 10.27 -0.45 0.06
N LEU A 11 9.68 -1.40 -0.66
CA LEU A 11 8.41 -1.20 -1.37
C LEU A 11 7.27 -0.87 -0.41
N GLY A 12 7.23 -1.53 0.75
CA GLY A 12 6.29 -1.24 1.83
C GLY A 12 6.36 0.21 2.26
N ILE A 13 7.55 0.74 2.56
CA ILE A 13 7.72 2.17 2.91
C ILE A 13 7.10 3.07 1.83
N GLY A 14 7.35 2.75 0.55
CA GLY A 14 6.77 3.48 -0.58
C GLY A 14 5.24 3.40 -0.61
N ASN A 15 4.67 2.20 -0.47
CA ASN A 15 3.23 1.99 -0.45
C ASN A 15 2.56 2.75 0.71
N PHE A 16 3.14 2.70 1.91
CA PHE A 16 2.64 3.46 3.05
C PHE A 16 2.65 4.96 2.80
N ALA A 17 3.73 5.48 2.22
CA ALA A 17 3.84 6.88 1.87
C ALA A 17 2.80 7.28 0.80
N LEU A 18 2.61 6.45 -0.23
CA LEU A 18 1.62 6.67 -1.29
C LEU A 18 0.20 6.64 -0.76
N HIS A 19 -0.17 5.62 0.02
CA HIS A 19 -1.49 5.54 0.65
C HIS A 19 -1.74 6.75 1.55
N ARG A 20 -0.75 7.17 2.33
CA ARG A 20 -0.86 8.38 3.14
C ARG A 20 -1.06 9.63 2.28
N ALA A 21 -0.29 9.79 1.21
CA ALA A 21 -0.41 10.92 0.28
C ALA A 21 -1.79 10.97 -0.37
N VAL A 22 -2.31 9.82 -0.82
CA VAL A 22 -3.67 9.70 -1.36
C VAL A 22 -4.71 10.09 -0.31
N LEU A 23 -4.59 9.62 0.93
CA LEU A 23 -5.55 9.93 1.99
C LEU A 23 -5.48 11.40 2.46
N GLU A 24 -4.34 12.06 2.30
CA GLU A 24 -4.12 13.48 2.63
C GLU A 24 -4.41 14.42 1.46
N SER A 25 -4.56 13.92 0.23
CA SER A 25 -4.76 14.74 -0.98
C SER A 25 -6.11 15.46 -1.05
N GLY A 26 -7.08 15.06 -0.22
CA GLY A 26 -8.41 15.66 -0.19
C GLY A 26 -9.23 15.40 -1.46
N HIS A 27 -8.87 14.40 -2.27
CA HIS A 27 -9.55 14.11 -3.53
C HIS A 27 -11.06 13.86 -3.32
N PRO A 28 -11.96 14.37 -4.18
CA PRO A 28 -13.41 14.24 -4.02
C PRO A 28 -13.90 12.79 -3.95
N LEU A 29 -13.16 11.82 -4.51
CA LEU A 29 -13.44 10.39 -4.33
C LEU A 29 -13.31 9.92 -2.87
N ILE A 30 -12.41 10.55 -2.10
CA ILE A 30 -12.19 10.26 -0.68
C ILE A 30 -13.13 11.12 0.19
N GLY A 31 -13.47 12.32 -0.29
CA GLY A 31 -14.44 13.22 0.35
C GLY A 31 -15.89 12.71 0.38
N GLN A 32 -16.24 11.71 -0.44
CA GLN A 32 -17.54 11.04 -0.41
C GLN A 32 -17.70 10.05 0.75
N ILE A 33 -16.61 9.70 1.45
CA ILE A 33 -16.66 8.83 2.62
C ILE A 33 -17.19 9.66 3.81
N PRO A 34 -18.26 9.22 4.51
CA PRO A 34 -18.80 9.94 5.65
C PRO A 34 -17.70 10.29 6.65
N GLN A 35 -17.60 11.54 7.12
CA GLN A 35 -16.49 12.00 7.97
C GLN A 35 -16.29 11.15 9.25
N THR A 36 -17.38 10.56 9.76
CA THR A 36 -17.35 9.61 10.89
C THR A 36 -16.67 8.27 10.57
N ILE A 37 -16.73 7.83 9.31
CA ILE A 37 -16.08 6.63 8.79
C ILE A 37 -14.71 6.98 8.19
N GLY A 38 -14.50 8.21 7.71
CA GLY A 38 -13.29 8.63 7.00
C GLY A 38 -12.01 8.47 7.82
N TRP A 39 -12.05 8.72 9.13
CA TRP A 39 -10.88 8.53 9.99
C TRP A 39 -10.59 7.06 10.29
N LEU A 40 -11.62 6.25 10.51
CA LEU A 40 -11.48 4.81 10.73
C LEU A 40 -11.06 4.11 9.43
N GLY A 41 -11.68 4.46 8.30
CA GLY A 41 -11.33 4.00 6.96
C GLY A 41 -9.88 4.31 6.59
N ARG A 42 -9.42 5.54 6.85
CA ARG A 42 -8.00 5.93 6.66
C ARG A 42 -7.05 5.02 7.43
N ARG A 43 -7.36 4.70 8.69
CA ARG A 43 -6.52 3.81 9.52
C ARG A 43 -6.62 2.36 9.08
N LEU A 44 -7.80 1.88 8.72
CA LEU A 44 -8.01 0.51 8.26
C LEU A 44 -7.23 0.21 6.99
N THR A 45 -7.15 1.15 6.04
CA THR A 45 -6.33 0.97 4.83
C THR A 45 -4.85 0.78 5.16
N LEU A 46 -4.31 1.58 6.09
CA LEU A 46 -2.90 1.46 6.51
C LEU A 46 -2.66 0.16 7.30
N VAL A 47 -3.62 -0.27 8.13
CA VAL A 47 -3.53 -1.55 8.85
C VAL A 47 -3.59 -2.71 7.87
N ALA A 48 -4.47 -2.66 6.87
CA ALA A 48 -4.53 -3.69 5.83
C ALA A 48 -3.21 -3.76 5.06
N GLU A 49 -2.65 -2.62 4.65
CA GLU A 49 -1.33 -2.57 3.99
C GLU A 49 -0.23 -3.18 4.89
N PHE A 50 -0.29 -2.91 6.20
CA PHE A 50 0.66 -3.48 7.16
C PHE A 50 0.58 -5.00 7.22
N ILE A 51 -0.64 -5.54 7.28
CA ILE A 51 -0.87 -6.99 7.30
C ILE A 51 -0.34 -7.63 6.02
N VAL A 52 -0.64 -7.04 4.85
CA VAL A 52 -0.14 -7.55 3.57
C VAL A 52 1.39 -7.52 3.52
N LEU A 53 2.02 -6.43 3.97
CA LEU A 53 3.48 -6.30 4.04
C LEU A 53 4.10 -7.36 4.96
N VAL A 54 3.57 -7.52 6.17
CA VAL A 54 4.07 -8.51 7.15
C VAL A 54 3.94 -9.93 6.62
N VAL A 55 2.79 -10.28 6.04
CA VAL A 55 2.56 -11.62 5.46
C VAL A 55 3.52 -11.88 4.30
N ALA A 56 3.72 -10.90 3.41
CA ALA A 56 4.62 -11.03 2.28
C ALA A 56 6.08 -11.23 2.74
N MET A 57 6.54 -10.46 3.72
CA MET A 57 7.89 -10.63 4.30
C MET A 57 8.05 -11.97 5.01
N LEU A 58 7.06 -12.37 5.83
CA LEU A 58 7.11 -13.61 6.60
C LEU A 58 7.21 -14.82 5.67
N LEU A 59 6.35 -14.91 4.67
CA LEU A 59 6.34 -16.05 3.75
C LEU A 59 7.60 -16.05 2.85
N THR A 60 8.05 -14.89 2.40
CA THR A 60 9.32 -14.77 1.63
C THR A 60 10.52 -15.23 2.45
N ALA A 61 10.55 -14.90 3.75
CA ALA A 61 11.59 -15.36 4.67
C ALA A 61 11.52 -16.88 4.95
N ASN A 62 10.33 -17.49 4.84
CA ASN A 62 10.08 -18.92 5.08
C ASN A 62 10.07 -19.76 3.79
N GLY A 63 10.80 -19.33 2.75
CA GLY A 63 11.05 -20.17 1.56
C GLY A 63 10.09 -19.96 0.40
N TRP A 64 9.28 -18.90 0.41
CA TRP A 64 8.36 -18.57 -0.69
C TRP A 64 8.83 -17.31 -1.45
N PRO A 65 9.96 -17.34 -2.17
CA PRO A 65 10.56 -16.15 -2.77
C PRO A 65 9.72 -15.51 -3.88
N ALA A 66 8.80 -16.25 -4.50
CA ALA A 66 7.88 -15.74 -5.51
C ALA A 66 6.98 -14.61 -4.98
N LEU A 67 6.73 -14.56 -3.67
CA LEU A 67 5.92 -13.50 -3.05
C LEU A 67 6.60 -12.13 -3.07
N ALA A 68 7.93 -12.08 -3.18
CA ALA A 68 8.62 -10.81 -3.41
C ALA A 68 8.21 -10.17 -4.74
N TRP A 69 8.06 -10.98 -5.80
CA TRP A 69 7.57 -10.51 -7.10
C TRP A 69 6.09 -10.17 -7.06
N ALA A 70 5.27 -10.97 -6.38
CA ALA A 70 3.85 -10.67 -6.20
C ALA A 70 3.65 -9.32 -5.47
N TYR A 71 4.42 -9.08 -4.40
CA TYR A 71 4.39 -7.81 -3.68
C TYR A 71 4.94 -6.65 -4.52
N GLY A 72 5.94 -6.90 -5.37
CA GLY A 72 6.43 -5.93 -6.35
C GLY A 72 5.36 -5.49 -7.34
N ALA A 73 4.65 -6.45 -7.95
CA ALA A 73 3.55 -6.17 -8.85
C ALA A 73 2.40 -5.43 -8.14
N TYR A 74 2.04 -5.87 -6.93
CA TYR A 74 1.06 -5.20 -6.08
C TYR A 74 1.43 -3.74 -5.81
N SER A 75 2.69 -3.47 -5.43
CA SER A 75 3.19 -2.12 -5.17
C SER A 75 3.19 -1.24 -6.42
N ALA A 76 3.51 -1.80 -7.59
CA ALA A 76 3.44 -1.08 -8.85
C ALA A 76 2.00 -0.66 -9.19
N LEU A 77 1.03 -1.54 -8.96
CA LEU A 77 -0.39 -1.23 -9.14
C LEU A 77 -0.87 -0.17 -8.13
N ASN A 78 -0.47 -0.26 -6.87
CA ASN A 78 -0.78 0.75 -5.86
C ASN A 78 -0.17 2.10 -6.23
N GLY A 79 1.07 2.13 -6.73
CA GLY A 79 1.71 3.35 -7.24
C GLY A 79 0.97 3.97 -8.43
N LEU A 80 0.54 3.14 -9.39
CA LEU A 80 -0.24 3.61 -10.53
C LEU A 80 -1.60 4.17 -10.10
N ALA A 81 -2.30 3.47 -9.20
CA ALA A 81 -3.58 3.93 -8.66
C ALA A 81 -3.42 5.25 -7.89
N ALA A 82 -2.42 5.33 -7.01
CA ALA A 82 -2.10 6.55 -6.28
C ALA A 82 -1.78 7.71 -7.22
N TRP A 83 -0.99 7.47 -8.27
CA TRP A 83 -0.67 8.50 -9.26
C TRP A 83 -1.90 9.01 -10.01
N LEU A 84 -2.80 8.13 -10.44
CA LEU A 84 -4.04 8.51 -11.12
C LEU A 84 -4.90 9.42 -10.22
N ILE A 85 -5.04 9.07 -8.94
CA ILE A 85 -5.82 9.85 -7.96
C ILE A 85 -5.13 11.19 -7.66
N LEU A 86 -3.83 11.17 -7.39
CA LEU A 86 -3.08 12.38 -7.02
C LEU A 86 -2.97 13.39 -8.17
N THR A 87 -3.01 12.91 -9.41
CA THR A 87 -3.01 13.79 -10.60
C THR A 87 -4.41 14.20 -11.07
N GLY A 88 -5.47 13.78 -10.36
CA GLY A 88 -6.86 14.10 -10.71
C GLY A 88 -7.31 13.50 -12.04
N ARG A 89 -6.67 12.42 -12.49
CA ARG A 89 -7.07 11.69 -13.70
C ARG A 89 -8.27 10.77 -13.44
N VAL A 90 -8.53 10.46 -12.17
CA VAL A 90 -9.66 9.67 -11.67
C VAL A 90 -10.17 10.33 -10.39
#